data_AF-A0A2H0RD61-F1
#
_entry.id   AF-A0A2H0RD61-F1
#
_cell.length_a   1.000
_cell.length_b   1.000
_cell.length_c   1.000
_cell.angle_alpha   90.00
_cell.angle_beta   90.00
_cell.angle_gamma   90.00
#
_symmetry.space_group_name_H-M   'P 1'
#
loop_
_entity.id
_entity.type
_entity.pdbx_description
1 polymer ?
#
loop_
_entity_poly.entity_id
_entity_poly.type
_entity_poly.pdbx_seq_one_letter_code
_entity_poly.pdbx_strand_id
1 'polypeptide(L)'
;MVESQKKLFNKIISIELGTDLYKRAKKRFKDNKNITIVQGDSGKILPSILKNINQSVLFWLDGHYSAGVTALGDKECPIFEELDAVFNNSKNKHTILIDDARCFNGTGDYPTIEKLKKYIKGKNKNYKVTIKNDIIRCELFK
;
A
#
# COMPACT_ATOMS: atom_id res chain seq x y z
N MET A 1 10.61 -1.22 5.78
CA MET A 1 10.57 -0.59 4.45
C MET A 1 11.08 0.86 4.45
N VAL A 2 10.43 1.82 5.12
CA VAL A 2 10.74 3.27 5.05
C VAL A 2 12.22 3.61 5.30
N GLU A 3 12.84 3.05 6.34
CA GLU A 3 14.25 3.31 6.70
C GLU A 3 15.20 3.03 5.54
N SER A 4 15.06 1.86 4.90
CA SER A 4 15.95 1.40 3.82
C SER A 4 15.79 2.23 2.55
N GLN A 5 14.65 2.90 2.36
CA GLN A 5 14.31 3.66 1.17
C GLN A 5 14.57 5.16 1.31
N LYS A 6 14.86 5.66 2.52
CA LYS A 6 14.92 7.11 2.82
C LYS A 6 15.90 7.93 1.99
N LYS A 7 16.92 7.29 1.39
CA LYS A 7 17.91 7.95 0.52
C LYS A 7 17.63 7.76 -0.98
N LEU A 8 16.70 6.89 -1.35
CA LEU A 8 16.39 6.52 -2.73
C LEU A 8 15.18 7.28 -3.28
N PHE A 9 14.33 7.83 -2.41
CA PHE A 9 13.12 8.55 -2.78
C PHE A 9 13.14 10.00 -2.30
N ASN A 10 12.77 10.91 -3.20
CA ASN A 10 12.65 12.34 -2.90
C ASN A 10 11.53 12.64 -1.89
N LYS A 11 10.52 11.77 -1.80
CA LYS A 11 9.43 11.85 -0.83
C LYS A 11 8.93 10.44 -0.49
N ILE A 12 8.70 10.18 0.79
CA ILE A 12 8.10 8.96 1.32
C ILE A 12 6.93 9.35 2.22
N ILE A 13 5.80 8.69 2.03
CA ILE A 13 4.63 8.82 2.91
C ILE A 13 4.33 7.43 3.46
N SER A 14 4.27 7.31 4.78
CA SER A 14 3.89 6.07 5.47
C SER A 14 2.59 6.32 6.23
N ILE A 15 1.61 5.45 6.04
CA ILE A 15 0.35 5.47 6.79
C ILE A 15 0.45 4.39 7.85
N GLU A 16 0.06 4.72 9.08
CA GLU A 16 0.08 3.80 10.21
C GLU A 16 -1.23 3.92 10.99
N LEU A 17 -1.93 2.80 11.17
CA LEU A 17 -3.22 2.79 11.86
C LEU A 17 -3.04 2.90 13.38
N GLY A 18 -2.10 2.15 13.95
CA GLY A 18 -1.91 2.04 15.39
C GLY A 18 -1.27 3.29 15.99
N THR A 19 -1.93 3.89 16.99
CA THR A 19 -1.47 5.13 17.64
C THR A 19 -0.03 5.05 18.17
N ASP A 20 0.35 3.94 18.80
CA ASP A 20 1.68 3.80 19.40
C ASP A 20 2.77 3.54 18.35
N LEU A 21 2.45 2.77 17.30
CA LEU A 21 3.34 2.60 16.15
C LEU A 21 3.54 3.94 15.42
N TYR A 22 2.46 4.70 15.21
CA TYR A 22 2.49 6.02 14.60
C TYR A 22 3.39 6.99 15.39
N LYS A 23 3.19 7.08 16.71
CA LYS A 23 4.01 7.95 17.58
C LYS A 23 5.49 7.57 17.52
N ARG A 24 5.81 6.27 17.56
CA ARG A 24 7.18 5.76 17.45
C ARG A 24 7.80 6.10 16.09
N ALA A 25 7.08 5.86 14.99
CA ALA A 25 7.53 6.18 13.65
C ALA A 25 7.75 7.69 13.46
N LYS A 26 6.82 8.52 13.94
CA LYS A 26 6.93 9.98 13.90
C LYS A 26 8.15 10.48 14.67
N LYS A 27 8.44 9.91 15.84
CA LYS A 27 9.65 10.22 16.62
C LYS A 27 10.92 9.78 15.89
N ARG A 28 10.93 8.58 15.32
CA ARG A 28 12.07 8.00 14.59
C ARG A 28 12.47 8.84 13.37
N PHE A 29 11.49 9.30 12.61
CA PHE A 29 11.72 10.00 11.34
C PHE A 29 11.60 11.52 11.44
N LYS A 30 11.63 12.09 12.65
CA LYS A 30 11.43 13.54 12.89
C LYS A 30 12.44 14.43 12.12
N ASP A 31 13.66 13.94 11.92
CA ASP A 31 14.75 14.69 11.27
C ASP A 31 14.84 14.41 9.76
N ASN A 32 13.99 13.51 9.23
CA ASN A 32 13.95 13.15 7.82
C ASN A 32 12.89 13.96 7.07
N LYS A 33 13.28 15.12 6.54
CA LYS A 33 12.38 16.07 5.85
C LYS A 33 11.62 15.49 4.65
N ASN A 34 12.14 14.44 4.02
CA ASN A 34 11.48 13.77 2.90
C ASN A 34 10.44 12.71 3.34
N ILE A 35 10.31 12.43 4.65
CA ILE A 35 9.41 11.40 5.17
C ILE A 35 8.24 12.06 5.90
N THR A 36 7.03 11.65 5.54
CA THR A 36 5.80 12.04 6.25
C THR A 36 5.14 10.79 6.84
N ILE A 37 4.93 10.80 8.14
CA ILE A 37 4.18 9.73 8.83
C ILE A 37 2.76 10.25 9.08
N VAL A 38 1.77 9.51 8.58
CA VAL A 38 0.34 9.82 8.69
C VAL A 38 -0.32 8.76 9.56
N GLN A 39 -1.17 9.17 10.50
CA GLN A 39 -1.97 8.24 11.27
C GLN A 39 -3.31 7.99 10.57
N GLY A 40 -3.72 6.73 10.44
CA GLY A 40 -5.08 6.37 10.04
C GLY A 40 -5.16 5.07 9.25
N ASP A 41 -6.37 4.75 8.84
CA ASP A 41 -6.70 3.62 7.98
C ASP A 41 -6.29 3.93 6.53
N SER A 42 -5.45 3.10 5.93
CA SER A 42 -4.97 3.30 4.56
C SER A 42 -6.09 3.29 3.53
N GLY A 43 -7.11 2.44 3.69
CA GLY A 43 -8.28 2.41 2.81
C GLY A 43 -9.07 3.73 2.81
N LYS A 44 -9.01 4.49 3.92
CA LYS A 44 -9.71 5.78 4.07
C LYS A 44 -8.84 6.99 3.72
N ILE A 45 -7.56 6.94 4.12
CA ILE A 45 -6.64 8.08 4.03
C ILE A 45 -5.98 8.19 2.66
N LEU A 46 -5.68 7.05 2.00
CA LEU A 46 -4.95 7.03 0.73
C LEU A 46 -5.59 7.91 -0.38
N PRO A 47 -6.93 7.91 -0.59
CA PRO A 47 -7.56 8.80 -1.57
C PRO A 47 -7.22 10.28 -1.35
N SER A 48 -7.19 10.74 -0.10
CA SER A 48 -6.91 12.14 0.24
C SER A 48 -5.46 12.52 -0.05
N ILE A 49 -4.51 11.61 0.21
CA ILE A 49 -3.09 11.80 -0.07
C ILE A 49 -2.86 11.90 -1.58
N LEU A 50 -3.54 11.04 -2.35
CA LEU A 50 -3.35 10.97 -3.80
C LEU A 50 -3.89 12.18 -4.57
N LYS A 51 -4.87 12.92 -4.04
CA LYS A 51 -5.45 14.12 -4.70
C LYS A 51 -4.41 15.13 -5.20
N ASN A 52 -3.26 15.22 -4.53
CA ASN A 52 -2.22 16.20 -4.84
C ASN A 52 -0.95 15.56 -5.45
N ILE A 53 -1.00 14.28 -5.84
CA ILE A 53 0.15 13.57 -6.40
C ILE A 53 -0.01 13.40 -7.92
N ASN A 54 0.74 14.20 -8.66
CA ASN A 54 0.72 14.23 -10.14
C ASN A 54 1.93 13.54 -10.78
N GLN A 55 2.56 12.58 -10.07
CA GLN A 55 3.72 11.84 -10.55
C GLN A 55 3.53 10.33 -10.34
N SER A 56 4.35 9.53 -11.02
CA SER A 56 4.44 8.10 -10.75
C SER A 56 4.87 7.83 -9.31
N VAL A 57 4.26 6.81 -8.72
CA VAL A 57 4.47 6.40 -7.32
C VAL A 57 4.72 4.90 -7.30
N LEU A 58 5.65 4.48 -6.44
CA LEU A 58 5.75 3.11 -5.99
C LEU A 58 4.93 2.95 -4.71
N PHE A 59 3.91 2.12 -4.76
CA PHE A 59 3.12 1.74 -3.59
C PHE A 59 3.69 0.46 -2.99
N TRP A 60 3.88 0.46 -1.67
CA TRP A 60 4.12 -0.73 -0.87
C TRP A 60 2.91 -0.91 0.04
N LEU A 61 2.05 -1.88 -0.29
CA LEU A 61 0.80 -2.15 0.42
C LEU A 61 1.05 -3.32 1.38
N ASP A 62 1.05 -2.97 2.66
CA ASP A 62 1.37 -3.83 3.80
C ASP A 62 0.58 -3.34 5.03
N GLY A 63 -0.65 -2.88 4.77
CA GLY A 63 -1.57 -2.31 5.76
C GLY A 63 -2.51 -3.33 6.37
N HIS A 64 -2.31 -4.62 6.10
CA HIS A 64 -3.15 -5.70 6.57
C HIS A 64 -2.85 -6.06 8.02
N TYR A 65 -3.88 -6.55 8.72
CA TYR A 65 -3.78 -7.00 10.09
C TYR A 65 -2.99 -8.31 10.15
N SER A 66 -1.96 -8.34 10.99
CA SER A 66 -1.04 -9.47 11.17
C SER A 66 -0.98 -9.98 12.62
N ALA A 67 -2.01 -9.68 13.42
CA ALA A 67 -2.09 -9.96 14.86
C ALA A 67 -1.05 -9.23 15.74
N GLY A 68 -1.12 -9.48 17.06
CA GLY A 68 -0.18 -8.94 18.03
C GLY A 68 -0.35 -7.43 18.26
N VAL A 69 0.69 -6.66 17.96
CA VAL A 69 0.74 -5.20 18.21
C VAL A 69 0.20 -4.35 17.05
N THR A 70 -0.21 -4.97 15.94
CA THR A 70 -0.83 -4.25 14.82
C THR A 70 -2.27 -3.90 15.16
N ALA A 71 -2.70 -2.69 14.79
CA ALA A 71 -4.10 -2.33 14.93
C ALA A 71 -4.96 -3.06 13.89
N LEU A 72 -6.13 -3.54 14.29
CA LEU A 72 -7.17 -4.01 13.38
C LEU A 72 -8.02 -2.80 12.96
N GLY A 73 -8.15 -2.57 11.65
CA GLY A 73 -9.04 -1.56 11.09
C GLY A 73 -10.48 -2.06 10.99
N ASP A 74 -11.27 -1.46 10.10
CA ASP A 74 -12.62 -1.97 9.79
C ASP A 74 -12.55 -3.36 9.11
N LYS A 75 -11.40 -3.68 8.49
CA LYS A 75 -11.11 -4.93 7.78
C LYS A 75 -9.72 -5.44 8.16
N GLU A 76 -9.52 -6.75 8.09
CA GLU A 76 -8.19 -7.35 8.19
C GLU A 76 -7.32 -7.00 6.98
N CYS A 77 -7.91 -6.82 5.79
CA CYS A 77 -7.19 -6.51 4.57
C CYS A 77 -7.93 -5.41 3.78
N PRO A 78 -7.49 -4.14 3.81
CA PRO A 78 -8.13 -3.03 3.09
C PRO A 78 -7.72 -2.95 1.61
N ILE A 79 -7.21 -4.05 1.03
CA ILE A 79 -6.50 -4.02 -0.25
C ILE A 79 -7.35 -3.52 -1.42
N PHE A 80 -8.67 -3.78 -1.42
CA PHE A 80 -9.52 -3.30 -2.51
C PHE A 80 -9.74 -1.78 -2.42
N GLU A 81 -9.93 -1.24 -1.23
CA GLU A 81 -10.04 0.20 -0.99
C GLU A 81 -8.74 0.92 -1.37
N GLU A 82 -7.59 0.34 -1.02
CA GLU A 82 -6.28 0.87 -1.39
C GLU A 82 -6.10 0.88 -2.92
N LEU A 83 -6.41 -0.24 -3.58
CA LEU A 83 -6.32 -0.33 -5.04
C LEU A 83 -7.30 0.62 -5.74
N ASP A 84 -8.51 0.78 -5.20
CA ASP A 84 -9.47 1.78 -5.68
C ASP A 84 -8.88 3.19 -5.62
N ALA A 85 -8.25 3.55 -4.50
CA ALA A 85 -7.58 4.84 -4.37
C ALA A 85 -6.48 5.03 -5.43
N VAL A 86 -5.66 4.00 -5.65
CA VAL A 86 -4.56 4.04 -6.64
C VAL A 86 -5.07 4.16 -8.07
N PHE A 87 -6.07 3.36 -8.46
CA PHE A 87 -6.56 3.32 -9.84
C PHE A 87 -7.54 4.45 -10.19
N ASN A 88 -8.27 5.01 -9.22
CA ASN A 88 -9.19 6.12 -9.50
C ASN A 88 -8.47 7.44 -9.78
N ASN A 89 -7.17 7.54 -9.46
CA ASN A 89 -6.34 8.71 -9.75
C ASN A 89 -5.43 8.54 -10.99
N SER A 90 -5.80 7.64 -11.92
CA SER A 90 -4.90 6.97 -12.90
C SER A 90 -4.45 7.76 -14.14
N LYS A 91 -4.00 9.00 -13.99
CA LYS A 91 -3.18 9.61 -15.07
C LYS A 91 -1.74 9.10 -15.08
N ASN A 92 -1.25 8.56 -13.96
CA ASN A 92 0.14 8.18 -13.78
C ASN A 92 0.37 6.67 -13.85
N LYS A 93 1.58 6.31 -14.29
CA LYS A 93 2.05 4.92 -14.36
C LYS A 93 2.61 4.50 -13.00
N HIS A 94 1.78 3.89 -12.15
CA HIS A 94 2.18 3.48 -10.80
C HIS A 94 2.77 2.06 -10.79
N THR A 95 3.72 1.81 -9.90
CA THR A 95 4.16 0.45 -9.54
C THR A 95 3.55 0.10 -8.20
N ILE A 96 2.95 -1.08 -8.07
CA ILE A 96 2.31 -1.53 -6.83
C ILE A 96 2.99 -2.83 -6.39
N LEU A 97 3.47 -2.86 -5.16
CA LEU A 97 4.00 -4.03 -4.49
C LEU A 97 3.11 -4.29 -3.28
N ILE A 98 2.61 -5.51 -3.15
CA ILE A 98 1.73 -5.93 -2.05
C ILE A 98 2.46 -7.06 -1.32
N ASP A 99 2.67 -6.89 -0.02
CA ASP A 99 3.42 -7.84 0.80
C ASP A 99 2.55 -9.05 1.20
N ASP A 100 3.19 -10.08 1.75
CA ASP A 100 2.55 -11.31 2.26
C ASP A 100 1.62 -12.01 1.25
N ALA A 101 2.12 -12.26 0.03
CA ALA A 101 1.37 -12.96 -1.02
C ALA A 101 0.77 -14.30 -0.55
N ARG A 102 1.44 -15.00 0.38
CA ARG A 102 0.95 -16.23 1.03
C ARG A 102 -0.39 -16.08 1.76
N CYS A 103 -0.74 -14.87 2.22
CA CYS A 103 -1.99 -14.59 2.94
C CYS A 103 -3.19 -14.43 1.99
N PHE A 104 -2.97 -14.24 0.68
CA PHE A 104 -4.02 -14.03 -0.32
C PHE A 104 -4.68 -15.35 -0.74
N ASN A 105 -5.24 -16.07 0.24
CA ASN A 105 -5.82 -17.40 0.10
C ASN A 105 -7.36 -17.43 0.19
N GLY A 106 -8.02 -16.28 0.42
CA GLY A 106 -9.48 -16.18 0.52
C GLY A 106 -10.07 -16.30 1.93
N THR A 107 -9.22 -16.39 2.97
CA THR A 107 -9.66 -16.47 4.37
C THR A 107 -9.71 -15.09 5.02
N GLY A 108 -10.69 -14.88 5.92
CA GLY A 108 -10.92 -13.56 6.53
C GLY A 108 -11.30 -12.53 5.47
N ASP A 109 -10.71 -11.34 5.53
CA ASP A 109 -10.90 -10.29 4.51
C ASP A 109 -9.91 -10.39 3.33
N TYR A 110 -8.97 -11.33 3.36
CA TYR A 110 -7.97 -11.47 2.29
C TYR A 110 -8.61 -12.07 1.03
N PRO A 111 -8.45 -11.46 -0.16
CA PRO A 111 -8.92 -12.07 -1.39
C PRO A 111 -7.97 -13.19 -1.83
N THR A 112 -8.46 -14.13 -2.65
CA THR A 112 -7.55 -15.03 -3.37
C THR A 112 -6.69 -14.26 -4.36
N ILE A 113 -5.49 -14.77 -4.65
CA ILE A 113 -4.64 -14.26 -5.74
C ILE A 113 -5.42 -14.11 -7.07
N GLU A 114 -6.27 -15.07 -7.40
CA GLU A 114 -7.06 -15.04 -8.63
C GLU A 114 -8.08 -13.89 -8.64
N LYS A 115 -8.79 -13.70 -7.51
CA LYS A 115 -9.74 -12.59 -7.33
C LYS A 115 -9.01 -11.25 -7.42
N LEU A 116 -7.85 -11.12 -6.78
CA LEU A 116 -7.02 -9.92 -6.84
C LEU A 116 -6.55 -9.62 -8.27
N LYS A 117 -6.04 -10.62 -9.00
CA LYS A 117 -5.64 -10.48 -10.40
C LYS A 117 -6.79 -10.01 -11.28
N LYS A 118 -7.97 -10.64 -11.14
CA LYS A 118 -9.18 -10.25 -11.89
C LYS A 118 -9.58 -8.81 -11.58
N TYR A 119 -9.53 -8.42 -10.31
CA TYR A 119 -9.85 -7.06 -9.87
C TYR A 119 -8.90 -6.03 -10.49
N ILE A 120 -7.58 -6.23 -10.39
CA ILE A 120 -6.57 -5.33 -10.97
C ILE A 120 -6.72 -5.22 -12.49
N LYS A 121 -6.94 -6.35 -13.19
CA LYS A 121 -7.17 -6.34 -14.64
C LYS A 121 -8.45 -5.63 -15.03
N GLY A 122 -9.50 -5.70 -14.20
CA GLY A 122 -10.74 -4.96 -14.38
C GLY A 122 -10.56 -3.45 -14.24
N LYS A 123 -9.62 -3.00 -13.38
CA LYS A 123 -9.27 -1.58 -13.23
C LYS A 123 -8.37 -1.08 -14.36
N ASN A 124 -7.36 -1.87 -14.75
CA ASN A 124 -6.50 -1.55 -15.87
C ASN A 124 -5.90 -2.82 -16.49
N LYS A 125 -6.36 -3.15 -17.70
CA LYS A 125 -5.94 -4.36 -18.44
C LYS A 125 -4.43 -4.41 -18.75
N ASN A 126 -3.75 -3.26 -18.75
CA ASN A 126 -2.33 -3.15 -19.07
C ASN A 126 -1.41 -3.47 -17.89
N TYR A 127 -1.95 -3.69 -16.68
CA TYR A 127 -1.13 -4.13 -15.54
C TYR A 127 -0.85 -5.63 -15.63
N LYS A 128 0.42 -6.01 -15.54
CA LYS A 128 0.87 -7.38 -15.31
C LYS A 128 0.92 -7.63 -13.81
N VAL A 129 0.40 -8.77 -13.36
CA VAL A 129 0.48 -9.21 -11.97
C VAL A 129 1.37 -10.44 -11.89
N THR A 130 2.49 -10.32 -11.17
CA THR A 130 3.43 -11.43 -10.92
C THR A 130 3.64 -11.63 -9.43
N ILE A 131 4.06 -12.82 -9.03
CA ILE A 131 4.31 -13.14 -7.61
C ILE A 131 5.74 -13.65 -7.53
N LYS A 132 6.56 -13.03 -6.68
CA LYS A 132 7.95 -13.44 -6.46
C LYS A 132 8.43 -12.95 -5.10
N ASN A 133 9.09 -13.85 -4.37
CA ASN A 133 9.63 -13.60 -3.02
C ASN A 133 8.54 -13.12 -2.06
N ASP A 134 7.38 -13.79 -2.12
CA ASP A 134 6.20 -13.47 -1.30
C ASP A 134 5.61 -12.07 -1.50
N ILE A 135 5.95 -11.41 -2.61
CA ILE A 135 5.42 -10.10 -2.99
C ILE A 135 4.60 -10.24 -4.27
N ILE A 136 3.38 -9.71 -4.24
CA ILE A 136 2.55 -9.52 -5.44
C ILE A 136 2.96 -8.20 -6.10
N ARG A 137 3.40 -8.27 -7.35
CA ARG A 137 3.91 -7.13 -8.10
C ARG A 137 2.94 -6.77 -9.21
N CYS A 138 2.50 -5.52 -9.25
CA CYS A 138 1.63 -4.99 -10.28
C CYS A 138 2.33 -3.83 -10.99
N GLU A 139 2.63 -4.02 -12.27
CA GLU A 139 3.36 -3.06 -13.10
C GLU A 139 2.79 -3.02 -14.52
N LEU A 140 2.88 -1.87 -15.19
CA LEU A 140 2.44 -1.75 -16.57
C LEU A 140 3.38 -2.51 -17.51
N PHE A 141 2.81 -3.18 -18.52
CA PHE A 141 3.60 -3.67 -19.66
C PHE A 141 4.35 -2.49 -20.30
N LYS A 142 5.65 -2.69 -20.53
CA LYS A 142 6.45 -1.81 -21.40
C LYS A 142 6.09 -2.07 -22.85
#